data_AF-A0A9D5TKI1-F1
#
_entry.id   AF-A0A9D5TKI1-F1
#
_cell.length_a   1.000
_cell.length_b   1.000
_cell.length_c   1.000
_cell.angle_alpha   90.00
_cell.angle_beta   90.00
_cell.angle_gamma   90.00
#
_symmetry.space_group_name_H-M   'P 1'
#
loop_
_entity.id
_entity.type
_entity.pdbx_description
1 polymer ?
#
loop_
_entity_poly.entity_id
_entity_poly.type
_entity_poly.pdbx_seq_one_letter_code
_entity_poly.pdbx_strand_id
1 'polypeptide(L)' 'MTDFENLKNSYVSAIQYGLIARANYHEARRGNELLHQFCEHLVDNSNYGEADKAAMKQELELIKEALAKEIEYHYKQGV' A
#
# COMPACT_ATOMS: atom_id res chain seq x y z
N MET A 1 -6.36 -0.25 -18.15
CA MET A 1 -5.76 -0.13 -16.81
C MET A 1 -4.45 -0.90 -16.88
N THR A 2 -3.31 -0.31 -16.50
CA THR A 2 -2.01 -1.01 -16.53
C THR A 2 -1.91 -1.98 -15.36
N ASP A 3 -1.05 -2.99 -15.46
CA ASP A 3 -0.86 -3.97 -14.37
C ASP A 3 -0.42 -3.31 -13.06
N PHE A 4 0.43 -2.27 -13.15
CA PHE A 4 0.83 -1.48 -12.00
C PHE A 4 -0.34 -0.72 -11.35
N GLU A 5 -1.28 -0.20 -12.15
CA GLU A 5 -2.47 0.47 -11.61
C GLU A 5 -3.37 -0.52 -10.83
N ASN A 6 -3.53 -1.74 -11.36
CA ASN A 6 -4.25 -2.80 -10.66
C ASN A 6 -3.57 -3.19 -9.34
N LEU A 7 -2.23 -3.24 -9.31
CA LEU A 7 -1.46 -3.51 -8.11
C LEU A 7 -1.70 -2.43 -7.05
N LYS A 8 -1.60 -1.14 -7.41
CA LYS A 8 -1.87 -0.01 -6.51
C LYS A 8 -3.28 -0.06 -5.94
N ASN A 9 -4.28 -0.25 -6.80
CA ASN A 9 -5.68 -0.33 -6.38
C ASN A 9 -5.93 -1.50 -5.43
N SER A 10 -5.30 -2.65 -5.69
CA SER A 10 -5.42 -3.83 -4.82
C SER A 10 -4.76 -3.59 -3.46
N TYR A 11 -3.59 -2.96 -3.43
CA TYR A 11 -2.89 -2.61 -2.19
C TYR A 11 -3.72 -1.64 -1.34
N VAL A 12 -4.19 -0.53 -1.91
CA VAL A 12 -5.05 0.44 -1.22
C VAL A 12 -6.31 -0.23 -0.69
N SER A 13 -7.00 -1.00 -1.55
CA SER A 13 -8.24 -1.68 -1.17
C SER A 13 -8.04 -2.68 -0.04
N ALA A 14 -6.92 -3.43 -0.04
CA ALA A 14 -6.65 -4.41 1.02
C ALA A 14 -6.53 -3.75 2.39
N ILE A 15 -5.85 -2.60 2.49
CA ILE A 15 -5.75 -1.85 3.75
C ILE A 15 -7.10 -1.27 4.15
N GLN A 16 -7.84 -0.66 3.22
CA GLN A 16 -9.16 -0.08 3.50
C GLN A 16 -10.17 -1.14 3.95
N TYR A 17 -10.17 -2.32 3.32
CA TYR A 17 -10.99 -3.44 3.77
C TYR A 17 -10.57 -3.99 5.13
N GLY A 18 -9.26 -4.00 5.43
CA GLY A 18 -8.77 -4.34 6.77
C GLY A 18 -9.30 -3.40 7.84
N LEU A 19 -9.33 -2.09 7.57
CA LEU A 19 -9.93 -1.10 8.47
C LEU A 19 -11.44 -1.31 8.64
N ILE A 20 -12.18 -1.54 7.55
CA ILE A 20 -13.63 -1.85 7.60
C ILE A 20 -13.90 -3.13 8.40
N ALA A 21 -13.04 -4.14 8.26
CA ALA A 21 -13.12 -5.40 8.99
C ALA A 21 -12.69 -5.29 10.47
N ARG A 22 -12.34 -4.08 10.95
CA ARG A 22 -11.88 -3.81 12.32
C ARG A 22 -10.64 -4.60 12.70
N ALA A 23 -9.68 -4.74 11.76
CA ALA A 23 -8.31 -5.04 12.14
C ALA A 23 -7.89 -4.08 13.26
N ASN A 24 -6.98 -4.48 14.15
CA ASN A 24 -6.47 -3.54 15.14
C ASN A 24 -5.38 -2.63 14.53
N TYR A 25 -5.05 -1.53 15.22
CA TYR A 25 -4.06 -0.54 14.75
C TYR A 25 -2.72 -1.17 14.37
N HIS A 26 -2.21 -2.11 15.16
CA HIS A 26 -0.92 -2.75 14.91
C HIS A 26 -0.98 -3.68 13.70
N GLU A 27 -2.07 -4.42 13.52
CA GLU A 27 -2.32 -5.25 12.34
C GLU A 27 -2.40 -4.40 11.08
N ALA A 28 -3.16 -3.30 11.10
CA ALA A 28 -3.30 -2.40 9.97
C ALA A 28 -1.94 -1.78 9.56
N ARG A 29 -1.16 -1.30 10.52
CA ARG A 29 0.19 -0.76 10.26
C ARG A 29 1.14 -1.80 9.70
N ARG A 30 1.20 -2.98 10.32
CA ARG A 30 2.06 -4.07 9.86
C ARG A 30 1.63 -4.57 8.48
N GLY A 31 0.33 -4.64 8.22
CA GLY A 31 -0.22 -4.98 6.92
C GLY A 31 0.20 -3.99 5.84
N ASN A 32 0.17 -2.69 6.13
CA ASN A 32 0.64 -1.64 5.23
C ASN A 32 2.12 -1.82 4.86
N GLU A 33 2.98 -2.05 5.84
CA GLU A 33 4.41 -2.29 5.62
C GLU A 33 4.67 -3.56 4.77
N LEU A 34 3.99 -4.67 5.10
CA LEU A 34 4.16 -5.93 4.39
C LEU A 34 3.66 -5.85 2.93
N LEU A 35 2.50 -5.24 2.71
CA LEU A 35 1.94 -5.10 1.37
C LEU A 35 2.75 -4.15 0.50
N HIS A 36 3.30 -3.07 1.08
CA HIS A 36 4.25 -2.22 0.38
C HIS A 36 5.48 -3.01 -0.09
N GLN A 37 6.14 -3.74 0.82
CA GLN A 37 7.31 -4.57 0.47
C GLN A 37 6.99 -5.60 -0.61
N PHE A 38 5.81 -6.22 -0.53
CA PHE A 38 5.32 -7.14 -1.55
C PHE A 38 5.16 -6.45 -2.92
N CYS A 39 4.57 -5.26 -2.96
CA CYS A 39 4.41 -4.50 -4.19
C CYS A 39 5.77 -4.07 -4.78
N GLU A 40 6.71 -3.63 -3.96
CA GLU A 40 8.07 -3.30 -4.41
C GLU A 40 8.76 -4.53 -5.02
N HIS A 41 8.63 -5.71 -4.39
CA HIS A 41 9.16 -6.95 -4.94
C HIS A 41 8.55 -7.30 -6.29
N LEU A 42 7.24 -7.09 -6.49
CA LEU A 42 6.61 -7.32 -7.78
C LEU A 42 7.13 -6.35 -8.85
N VAL A 43 7.36 -5.09 -8.50
CA VAL A 43 7.99 -4.11 -9.40
C VAL A 43 9.41 -4.52 -9.76
N ASP A 44 10.22 -4.96 -8.80
CA ASP A 44 11.59 -5.42 -9.05
C ASP A 44 11.65 -6.60 -10.03
N ASN A 45 10.74 -7.55 -9.88
CA ASN A 45 10.66 -8.77 -10.70
C ASN A 45 9.92 -8.57 -12.03
N SER A 46 9.44 -7.36 -12.31
CA SER A 46 8.77 -7.04 -13.56
C SER A 46 9.76 -6.80 -14.72
N ASN A 47 9.24 -6.79 -15.94
CA ASN A 47 10.00 -6.50 -17.16
C ASN A 47 10.09 -5.00 -17.49
N TYR A 48 9.70 -4.10 -16.56
CA TYR A 48 9.80 -2.65 -16.76
C TYR A 48 11.26 -2.19 -16.80
N GLY A 49 11.52 -1.03 -17.42
CA GLY A 49 12.85 -0.41 -17.39
C GLY A 49 13.19 0.12 -16.00
N GLU A 50 14.48 0.25 -15.68
CA GLU A 50 14.93 0.71 -14.35
C GLU A 50 14.38 2.09 -13.96
N ALA A 51 14.25 3.01 -14.92
CA ALA A 51 13.66 4.33 -14.68
C ALA A 51 12.17 4.22 -14.31
N ASP A 52 11.42 3.36 -15.00
CA ASP A 52 10.01 3.11 -14.72
C ASP A 52 9.84 2.43 -13.37
N LYS A 53 10.67 1.43 -13.06
CA LYS A 53 10.67 0.75 -11.75
C LYS A 53 10.93 1.75 -10.62
N ALA A 54 11.89 2.66 -10.79
CA ALA A 54 12.17 3.70 -9.79
C ALA A 54 10.97 4.62 -9.58
N ALA A 55 10.31 5.06 -10.66
CA ALA A 55 9.11 5.89 -10.56
C ALA A 55 7.94 5.14 -9.89
N MET A 56 7.73 3.87 -10.25
CA MET A 56 6.72 3.01 -9.64
C MET A 56 6.94 2.81 -8.14
N LYS A 57 8.19 2.57 -7.71
CA LYS A 57 8.53 2.48 -6.29
C LYS A 57 8.28 3.79 -5.54
N GLN A 58 8.59 4.93 -6.17
CA GLN A 58 8.28 6.23 -5.59
C GLN A 58 6.77 6.42 -5.39
N GLU A 59 5.94 5.99 -6.35
CA GLU A 59 4.48 5.99 -6.19
C GLU A 59 4.02 5.06 -5.04
N LEU A 60 4.63 3.87 -4.90
CA LEU A 60 4.32 2.94 -3.81
C LEU A 60 4.69 3.49 -2.44
N GLU A 61 5.75 4.28 -2.31
CA GLU A 61 6.12 4.95 -1.06
C GLU A 61 5.10 6.03 -0.69
N LEU A 62 4.65 6.84 -1.67
CA LEU A 62 3.60 7.83 -1.44
C LEU A 62 2.28 7.18 -0.98
N ILE A 63 1.92 6.02 -1.55
CA ILE A 63 0.74 5.26 -1.11
C ILE A 63 0.91 4.76 0.32
N LYS A 64 2.07 4.18 0.65
CA LYS A 64 2.36 3.70 2.01
C LYS A 64 2.25 4.83 3.04
N GLU A 65 2.79 6.01 2.75
CA GLU A 65 2.68 7.18 3.63
C GLU A 65 1.23 7.67 3.76
N ALA A 66 0.48 7.70 2.66
CA ALA A 66 -0.93 8.10 2.68
C ALA A 66 -1.77 7.14 3.52
N LEU A 67 -1.61 5.83 3.34
CA LEU A 67 -2.29 4.80 4.11
C LEU A 67 -1.87 4.81 5.58
N ALA A 68 -0.60 5.09 5.90
CA ALA A 68 -0.17 5.26 7.28
C ALA A 68 -0.91 6.41 7.99
N LYS A 69 -1.10 7.54 7.29
CA LYS A 69 -1.90 8.68 7.80
C LYS A 69 -3.38 8.33 7.93
N GLU A 70 -3.94 7.61 6.97
CA GLU A 70 -5.33 7.14 7.01
C GLU A 70 -5.58 6.19 8.20
N ILE A 71 -4.70 5.21 8.39
CA ILE A 71 -4.72 4.30 9.55
C ILE A 71 -4.67 5.12 10.83
N GLU A 72 -3.69 6.03 10.99
CA GLU A 72 -3.62 6.87 12.19
C GLU A 72 -4.89 7.69 12.43
N TYR A 73 -5.46 8.26 11.37
CA TYR A 73 -6.69 9.03 11.46
C TYR A 73 -7.86 8.15 11.93
N HIS A 74 -8.01 6.95 11.37
CA HIS A 74 -9.08 6.01 11.72
C HIS A 74 -9.11 5.70 13.23
N TYR A 75 -7.96 5.38 13.84
CA TYR A 75 -7.91 5.05 15.28
C TYR A 75 -7.82 6.27 16.20
N LYS A 76 -7.39 7.44 15.72
CA LYS A 76 -7.47 8.69 16.50
C LYS A 76 -8.92 9.18 16.65
N GLN A 77 -9.80 8.87 15.70
CA GLN A 77 -11.21 9.28 15.72
C GLN A 77 -12.11 8.31 16.52
N GLY A 78 -11.58 7.23 17.08
CA GLY A 78 -12.32 6.35 18.00
C GLY A 78 -13.49 5.59 17.36
N VAL A 79 -13.40 5.23 16.08
CA VAL A 79 -14.34 4.30 15.42
C VAL A 79 -14.03 2.85 15.82
#